data_AF-A0A8E4EQ47-F1
#
_entry.id   AF-A0A8E4EQ47-F1
#
_cell.length_a   1.000
_cell.length_b   1.000
_cell.length_c   1.000
_cell.angle_alpha   90.00
_cell.angle_beta   90.00
_cell.angle_gamma   90.00
#
_symmetry.space_group_name_H-M   'P 1'
#
loop_
_entity.id
_entity.type
_entity.pdbx_description
1 polymer ?
#
loop_
_entity_poly.entity_id
_entity_poly.type
_entity_poly.pdbx_seq_one_letter_code
_entity_poly.pdbx_strand_id
1 'polypeptide(L)'
;MTDWSNSSTRENDRLGAKLNMHADFPKLYSEISTDGAQRVLRWSTIEAIAKKWTSAKTEMLVRLAFGTKSPPGGHQDDELAVALAEFQKAFSDADPSMEKGDRQDQILAAGVLLQYLVSNSKVALAVATTACGGVRKPALPVDLVTLAENTISRLGASRRMRPDLSNIDITAPEFAFEPDFSNVQHNVPSTYKDVFDHFTETVGEALADLVGKFNKSIESLVDAGKKADEELDLLSWVLGQRSLLPKHAFAAIPVIEKPLVFARDLASLTTISPGPNSMPALLSRAGLKATGQTKIADAVNAVSDDWTSAALKALKPSPVTSPVHFALLRRQETGAGEGWHAGWTAITGINGAATMSPIALAEQFYREILWLR
;
A
#
# COMPACT_ATOMS: atom_id res chain seq x y z
N MET A 1 -8.19 40.19 -14.31
CA MET A 1 -7.35 39.15 -13.69
C MET A 1 -8.17 37.87 -13.79
N THR A 2 -7.73 36.99 -14.69
CA THR A 2 -8.55 35.99 -15.37
C THR A 2 -8.87 34.78 -14.51
N ASP A 3 -10.16 34.44 -14.53
CA ASP A 3 -10.80 33.29 -13.90
C ASP A 3 -10.33 31.98 -14.57
N TRP A 4 -9.59 31.14 -13.85
CA TRP A 4 -8.89 29.95 -14.36
C TRP A 4 -9.34 28.64 -13.71
N SER A 5 -10.49 28.61 -13.03
CA SER A 5 -10.89 27.46 -12.23
C SER A 5 -12.12 26.69 -12.74
N ASN A 6 -12.86 27.18 -13.73
CA ASN A 6 -14.19 26.63 -14.05
C ASN A 6 -14.42 26.19 -15.51
N SER A 7 -13.40 26.22 -16.39
CA SER A 7 -13.51 25.71 -17.77
C SER A 7 -13.14 24.23 -17.93
N SER A 8 -12.37 23.66 -17.00
CA SER A 8 -11.86 22.28 -17.08
C SER A 8 -12.94 21.20 -16.90
N THR A 9 -14.00 21.50 -16.14
CA THR A 9 -14.98 20.48 -15.74
C THR A 9 -16.12 20.30 -16.75
N ARG A 10 -16.36 21.27 -17.64
CA ARG A 10 -17.48 21.23 -18.61
C ARG A 10 -17.08 20.78 -20.03
N GLU A 11 -15.79 20.70 -20.33
CA GLU A 11 -15.30 20.27 -21.64
C GLU A 11 -14.98 18.75 -21.69
N ASN A 12 -14.92 18.08 -20.52
CA ASN A 12 -14.74 16.63 -20.41
C ASN A 12 -16.03 15.82 -20.64
N ASP A 13 -17.21 16.45 -20.64
CA ASP A 13 -18.51 15.76 -20.77
C ASP A 13 -19.02 15.66 -22.23
N ARG A 14 -18.28 16.16 -23.23
CA ARG A 14 -18.75 16.21 -24.64
C ARG A 14 -17.83 15.56 -25.69
N LEU A 15 -16.74 14.93 -25.28
CA LEU A 15 -15.93 14.07 -26.16
C LEU A 15 -15.64 12.78 -25.41
N GLY A 16 -16.13 11.65 -25.95
CA GLY A 16 -16.19 10.35 -25.27
C GLY A 16 -14.99 10.06 -24.37
N ALA A 17 -15.28 9.71 -23.11
CA ALA A 17 -14.30 9.48 -22.05
C ALA A 17 -13.07 8.75 -22.61
N LYS A 18 -11.99 9.50 -22.83
CA LYS A 18 -10.69 8.89 -23.12
C LYS A 18 -10.35 8.05 -21.89
N LEU A 19 -10.44 6.73 -22.04
CA LEU A 19 -9.81 5.77 -21.12
C LEU A 19 -8.39 6.28 -20.86
N ASN A 20 -8.12 6.72 -19.63
CA ASN A 20 -6.82 7.28 -19.27
C ASN A 20 -5.85 6.11 -19.05
N MET A 21 -5.47 5.48 -20.17
CA MET A 21 -4.63 4.31 -20.21
C MET A 21 -3.23 4.65 -19.70
N HIS A 22 -2.70 3.82 -18.81
CA HIS A 22 -1.35 4.01 -18.30
C HIS A 22 -0.34 4.04 -19.45
N ALA A 23 0.58 5.01 -19.43
CA ALA A 23 1.49 5.29 -20.55
C ALA A 23 2.34 4.08 -20.97
N ASP A 24 2.71 3.23 -20.00
CA ASP A 24 3.50 2.02 -20.24
C ASP A 24 2.68 0.81 -20.71
N PHE A 25 1.34 0.83 -20.59
CA PHE A 25 0.52 -0.33 -20.95
C PHE A 25 0.58 -0.69 -22.44
N PRO A 26 0.59 0.24 -23.40
CA PRO A 26 0.81 -0.08 -24.81
C PRO A 26 2.09 -0.87 -25.09
N LYS A 27 3.21 -0.47 -24.46
CA LYS A 27 4.51 -1.15 -24.59
C LYS A 27 4.48 -2.55 -23.94
N LEU A 28 3.80 -2.67 -22.81
CA LEU A 28 3.61 -3.93 -22.13
C LEU A 28 2.76 -4.90 -22.96
N TYR A 29 1.66 -4.42 -23.52
CA TYR A 29 0.69 -5.22 -24.25
C TYR A 29 1.21 -5.70 -25.62
N SER A 30 2.09 -4.93 -26.27
CA SER A 30 2.67 -5.31 -27.58
C SER A 30 3.43 -6.64 -27.59
N GLU A 31 3.78 -7.18 -26.42
CA GLU A 31 4.37 -8.53 -26.27
C GLU A 31 3.39 -9.65 -26.61
N ILE A 32 2.07 -9.43 -26.47
CA ILE A 32 1.05 -10.48 -26.65
C ILE A 32 0.08 -10.18 -27.79
N SER A 33 -0.12 -8.90 -28.14
CA SER A 33 -0.93 -8.51 -29.30
C SER A 33 -0.62 -7.08 -29.73
N THR A 34 -0.74 -6.82 -31.03
CA THR A 34 -0.62 -5.47 -31.62
C THR A 34 -1.98 -4.86 -31.95
N ASP A 35 -3.08 -5.58 -31.69
CA ASP A 35 -4.44 -5.10 -31.97
C ASP A 35 -4.86 -4.00 -30.98
N GLY A 36 -5.07 -2.80 -31.52
CA GLY A 36 -5.49 -1.64 -30.75
C GLY A 36 -6.89 -1.78 -30.13
N ALA A 37 -7.83 -2.47 -30.78
CA ALA A 37 -9.18 -2.66 -30.27
C ALA A 37 -9.18 -3.62 -29.08
N GLN A 38 -8.49 -4.77 -29.20
CA GLN A 38 -8.31 -5.70 -28.09
C GLN A 38 -7.59 -5.04 -26.90
N ARG A 39 -6.58 -4.20 -27.18
CA ARG A 39 -5.88 -3.45 -26.12
C ARG A 39 -6.81 -2.53 -25.33
N VAL A 40 -7.67 -1.76 -26.01
CA VAL A 40 -8.64 -0.86 -25.37
C VAL A 40 -9.66 -1.65 -24.54
N LEU A 41 -10.18 -2.74 -25.10
CA LEU A 41 -11.10 -3.65 -24.43
C LEU A 41 -10.49 -4.21 -23.14
N ARG A 42 -9.30 -4.81 -23.22
CA ARG A 42 -8.61 -5.40 -22.07
C ARG A 42 -8.18 -4.36 -21.04
N TRP A 43 -7.88 -3.12 -21.45
CA TRP A 43 -7.64 -2.03 -20.52
C TRP A 43 -8.88 -1.67 -19.69
N SER A 44 -10.06 -1.64 -20.31
CA SER A 44 -11.31 -1.42 -19.56
C SER A 44 -11.55 -2.52 -18.50
N THR A 45 -11.19 -3.77 -18.82
CA THR A 45 -11.21 -4.90 -17.86
C THR A 45 -10.20 -4.69 -16.74
N ILE A 46 -8.98 -4.23 -17.06
CA ILE A 46 -7.96 -3.89 -16.06
C ILE A 46 -8.48 -2.83 -15.08
N GLU A 47 -9.06 -1.75 -15.58
CA GLU A 47 -9.65 -0.71 -14.73
C GLU A 47 -10.77 -1.26 -13.85
N ALA A 48 -11.63 -2.12 -14.40
CA ALA A 48 -12.70 -2.76 -13.64
C ALA A 48 -12.16 -3.65 -12.51
N ILE A 49 -11.13 -4.46 -12.77
CA ILE A 49 -10.48 -5.31 -11.77
C ILE A 49 -9.81 -4.43 -10.68
N ALA A 50 -9.16 -3.34 -11.09
CA ALA A 50 -8.43 -2.44 -10.21
C ALA A 50 -9.33 -1.66 -9.23
N LYS A 51 -10.65 -1.58 -9.48
CA LYS A 51 -11.60 -0.90 -8.57
C LYS A 51 -11.71 -1.56 -7.19
N LYS A 52 -11.45 -2.88 -7.08
CA LYS A 52 -11.57 -3.62 -5.82
C LYS A 52 -10.25 -4.27 -5.46
N TRP A 53 -9.58 -3.73 -4.47
CA TRP A 53 -8.31 -4.24 -3.96
C TRP A 53 -8.53 -5.27 -2.84
N THR A 54 -7.75 -6.36 -2.86
CA THR A 54 -7.59 -7.31 -1.75
C THR A 54 -6.15 -7.81 -1.70
N SER A 55 -5.69 -8.28 -0.54
CA SER A 55 -4.34 -8.84 -0.38
C SER A 55 -4.14 -10.09 -1.23
N ALA A 56 -5.10 -11.02 -1.25
CA ALA A 56 -5.04 -12.24 -2.07
C ALA A 56 -4.95 -11.93 -3.57
N LYS A 57 -5.72 -10.93 -4.06
CA LYS A 57 -5.61 -10.50 -5.46
C LYS A 57 -4.24 -9.93 -5.77
N THR A 58 -3.70 -9.09 -4.89
CA THR A 58 -2.37 -8.49 -5.07
C THR A 58 -1.27 -9.56 -5.09
N GLU A 59 -1.31 -10.50 -4.14
CA GLU A 59 -0.42 -11.65 -4.07
C GLU A 59 -0.46 -12.46 -5.37
N MET A 60 -1.66 -12.80 -5.85
CA MET A 60 -1.87 -13.52 -7.11
C MET A 60 -1.29 -12.75 -8.31
N LEU A 61 -1.59 -11.45 -8.42
CA LEU A 61 -1.09 -10.61 -9.53
C LEU A 61 0.44 -10.51 -9.53
N VAL A 62 1.05 -10.33 -8.36
CA VAL A 62 2.51 -10.24 -8.22
C VAL A 62 3.17 -11.58 -8.58
N ARG A 63 2.57 -12.72 -8.18
CA ARG A 63 3.04 -14.05 -8.58
C ARG A 63 3.04 -14.24 -10.09
N LEU A 64 1.94 -13.87 -10.75
CA LEU A 64 1.83 -13.92 -12.21
C LEU A 64 2.86 -13.00 -12.87
N ALA A 65 2.96 -11.74 -12.43
CA ALA A 65 3.88 -10.75 -13.00
C ALA A 65 5.36 -11.19 -12.90
N PHE A 66 5.77 -11.78 -11.77
CA PHE A 66 7.13 -12.28 -11.56
C PHE A 66 7.36 -13.70 -12.09
N GLY A 67 6.31 -14.39 -12.57
CA GLY A 67 6.41 -15.78 -13.03
C GLY A 67 6.83 -16.75 -11.93
N THR A 68 6.49 -16.46 -10.66
CA THR A 68 6.83 -17.33 -9.54
C THR A 68 5.84 -18.49 -9.45
N LYS A 69 6.34 -19.70 -9.19
CA LYS A 69 5.49 -20.88 -9.02
C LYS A 69 4.60 -20.74 -7.78
N SER A 70 3.36 -21.22 -7.87
CA SER A 70 2.53 -21.45 -6.68
C SER A 70 3.19 -22.55 -5.83
N PRO A 71 3.32 -22.39 -4.50
CA PRO A 71 3.77 -23.46 -3.65
C PRO A 71 2.81 -24.66 -3.77
N PRO A 72 3.30 -25.91 -3.60
CA PRO A 72 2.42 -27.05 -3.46
C PRO A 72 1.52 -26.84 -2.23
N GLY A 73 0.22 -27.04 -2.40
CA GLY A 73 -0.86 -26.49 -1.57
C GLY A 73 -0.67 -26.54 -0.04
N GLY A 74 -1.16 -25.49 0.65
CA GLY A 74 -1.26 -25.41 2.11
C GLY A 74 -1.12 -24.01 2.71
N HIS A 75 -0.74 -22.99 1.94
CA HIS A 75 -0.50 -21.63 2.45
C HIS A 75 -1.30 -20.60 1.65
N GLN A 76 -2.55 -20.32 2.07
CA GLN A 76 -3.43 -19.32 1.44
C GLN A 76 -3.84 -19.65 -0.01
N ASP A 77 -3.54 -20.86 -0.49
CA ASP A 77 -3.70 -21.23 -1.90
C ASP A 77 -5.15 -21.26 -2.37
N ASP A 78 -6.12 -21.50 -1.48
CA ASP A 78 -7.55 -21.50 -1.83
C ASP A 78 -8.02 -20.08 -2.24
N GLU A 79 -7.65 -19.05 -1.47
CA GLU A 79 -8.00 -17.65 -1.80
C GLU A 79 -7.29 -17.18 -3.06
N LEU A 80 -6.04 -17.64 -3.28
CA LEU A 80 -5.27 -17.31 -4.48
C LEU A 80 -5.82 -18.01 -5.73
N ALA A 81 -6.25 -19.27 -5.61
CA ALA A 81 -6.90 -20.01 -6.69
C ALA A 81 -8.24 -19.37 -7.08
N VAL A 82 -9.04 -18.93 -6.10
CA VAL A 82 -10.26 -18.17 -6.35
C VAL A 82 -9.94 -16.85 -7.04
N ALA A 83 -8.97 -16.08 -6.55
CA ALA A 83 -8.57 -14.81 -7.17
C ALA A 83 -8.08 -14.98 -8.61
N LEU A 84 -7.33 -16.06 -8.90
CA LEU A 84 -6.86 -16.39 -10.24
C LEU A 84 -8.03 -16.75 -11.17
N ALA A 85 -8.96 -17.59 -10.70
CA ALA A 85 -10.14 -17.96 -11.48
C ALA A 85 -11.02 -16.73 -11.80
N GLU A 86 -11.24 -15.84 -10.82
CA GLU A 86 -11.96 -14.58 -11.02
C GLU A 86 -11.25 -13.66 -12.03
N PHE A 87 -9.92 -13.55 -11.93
CA PHE A 87 -9.10 -12.77 -12.85
C PHE A 87 -9.22 -13.30 -14.29
N GLN A 88 -9.00 -14.59 -14.51
CA GLN A 88 -9.08 -15.21 -15.83
C GLN A 88 -10.50 -15.14 -16.41
N LYS A 89 -11.53 -15.32 -15.57
CA LYS A 89 -12.92 -15.18 -15.96
C LYS A 89 -13.24 -13.75 -16.40
N ALA A 90 -12.79 -12.73 -15.67
CA ALA A 90 -13.04 -11.33 -16.01
C ALA A 90 -12.51 -10.96 -17.41
N PHE A 91 -11.35 -11.50 -17.81
CA PHE A 91 -10.84 -11.30 -19.17
C PHE A 91 -11.54 -12.15 -20.21
N SER A 92 -11.87 -13.41 -19.90
CA SER A 92 -12.58 -14.30 -20.83
C SER A 92 -14.01 -13.82 -21.14
N ASP A 93 -14.70 -13.30 -20.12
CA ASP A 93 -16.05 -12.73 -20.26
C ASP A 93 -16.02 -11.43 -21.10
N ALA A 94 -14.97 -10.62 -20.96
CA ALA A 94 -14.81 -9.37 -21.70
C ALA A 94 -14.31 -9.59 -23.14
N ASP A 95 -13.42 -10.55 -23.35
CA ASP A 95 -12.80 -10.88 -24.64
C ASP A 95 -12.86 -12.40 -24.88
N PRO A 96 -13.94 -12.94 -25.46
CA PRO A 96 -14.08 -14.36 -25.74
C PRO A 96 -13.05 -14.91 -26.74
N SER A 97 -12.35 -14.05 -27.48
CA SER A 97 -11.30 -14.44 -28.42
C SER A 97 -9.95 -14.67 -27.74
N MET A 98 -9.85 -14.40 -26.43
CA MET A 98 -8.65 -14.57 -25.64
C MET A 98 -8.25 -16.05 -25.51
N GLU A 99 -7.06 -16.38 -26.02
CA GLU A 99 -6.40 -17.65 -25.74
C GLU A 99 -5.85 -17.70 -24.31
N LYS A 100 -5.85 -18.87 -23.70
CA LYS A 100 -5.23 -19.09 -22.39
C LYS A 100 -3.72 -19.24 -22.55
N GLY A 101 -2.94 -18.56 -21.71
CA GLY A 101 -1.51 -18.76 -21.68
C GLY A 101 -0.82 -17.99 -20.55
N ASP A 102 0.19 -18.60 -19.95
CA ASP A 102 0.93 -18.05 -18.81
C ASP A 102 1.53 -16.66 -19.10
N ARG A 103 2.03 -16.45 -20.31
CA ARG A 103 2.59 -15.16 -20.73
C ARG A 103 1.52 -14.08 -20.82
N GLN A 104 0.33 -14.44 -21.29
CA GLN A 104 -0.80 -13.51 -21.38
C GLN A 104 -1.27 -13.11 -19.98
N ASP A 105 -1.43 -14.07 -19.08
CA ASP A 105 -1.78 -13.81 -17.69
C ASP A 105 -0.73 -12.94 -16.98
N GLN A 106 0.56 -13.20 -17.22
CA GLN A 106 1.65 -12.39 -16.69
C GLN A 106 1.57 -10.91 -17.16
N ILE A 107 1.35 -10.69 -18.45
CA ILE A 107 1.31 -9.35 -19.05
C ILE A 107 0.05 -8.59 -18.59
N LEU A 108 -1.10 -9.24 -18.53
CA LEU A 108 -2.34 -8.65 -18.04
C LEU A 108 -2.28 -8.37 -16.54
N ALA A 109 -1.67 -9.26 -15.74
CA ALA A 109 -1.47 -9.05 -14.32
C ALA A 109 -0.57 -7.84 -14.06
N ALA A 110 0.53 -7.70 -14.81
CA ALA A 110 1.36 -6.49 -14.77
C ALA A 110 0.58 -5.23 -15.16
N GLY A 111 -0.33 -5.30 -16.13
CA GLY A 111 -1.24 -4.20 -16.47
C GLY A 111 -2.12 -3.77 -15.29
N VAL A 112 -2.69 -4.72 -14.54
CA VAL A 112 -3.46 -4.43 -13.32
C VAL A 112 -2.57 -3.83 -12.23
N LEU A 113 -1.34 -4.34 -12.06
CA LEU A 113 -0.39 -3.77 -11.10
C LEU A 113 -0.02 -2.33 -11.46
N LEU A 114 0.24 -2.02 -12.74
CA LEU A 114 0.49 -0.63 -13.19
C LEU A 114 -0.64 0.30 -12.77
N GLN A 115 -1.89 -0.12 -12.94
CA GLN A 115 -3.04 0.69 -12.54
C GLN A 115 -3.11 0.89 -11.01
N TYR A 116 -2.81 -0.15 -10.23
CA TYR A 116 -2.74 -0.03 -8.77
C TYR A 116 -1.61 0.87 -8.29
N LEU A 117 -0.44 0.82 -8.94
CA LEU A 117 0.73 1.60 -8.56
C LEU A 117 0.51 3.12 -8.69
N VAL A 118 -0.56 3.57 -9.33
CA VAL A 118 -0.92 5.00 -9.37
C VAL A 118 -1.20 5.56 -7.97
N SER A 119 -1.80 4.79 -7.06
CA SER A 119 -2.26 5.30 -5.76
C SER A 119 -2.18 4.31 -4.58
N ASN A 120 -1.93 3.02 -4.84
CA ASN A 120 -1.99 1.98 -3.81
C ASN A 120 -0.60 1.63 -3.25
N SER A 121 -0.31 2.11 -2.04
CA SER A 121 0.95 1.85 -1.34
C SER A 121 1.16 0.38 -0.98
N LYS A 122 0.10 -0.38 -0.70
CA LYS A 122 0.19 -1.80 -0.32
C LYS A 122 0.61 -2.65 -1.51
N VAL A 123 0.06 -2.37 -2.68
CA VAL A 123 0.48 -3.04 -3.94
C VAL A 123 1.93 -2.70 -4.26
N ALA A 124 2.34 -1.44 -4.08
CA ALA A 124 3.72 -1.04 -4.28
C ALA A 124 4.68 -1.78 -3.33
N LEU A 125 4.31 -1.91 -2.04
CA LEU A 125 5.06 -2.71 -1.08
C LEU A 125 5.18 -4.16 -1.53
N ALA A 126 4.09 -4.81 -1.95
CA ALA A 126 4.11 -6.22 -2.40
C ALA A 126 5.02 -6.45 -3.61
N VAL A 127 5.04 -5.53 -4.59
CA VAL A 127 5.94 -5.59 -5.74
C VAL A 127 7.40 -5.44 -5.29
N ALA A 128 7.68 -4.42 -4.47
CA ALA A 128 9.03 -4.14 -4.00
C ALA A 128 9.59 -5.28 -3.13
N THR A 129 8.80 -5.84 -2.22
CA THR A 129 9.23 -6.95 -1.37
C THR A 129 9.39 -8.25 -2.17
N THR A 130 8.59 -8.46 -3.23
CA THR A 130 8.78 -9.61 -4.13
C THR A 130 10.08 -9.56 -4.88
N ALA A 131 10.53 -8.37 -5.28
CA ALA A 131 11.83 -8.17 -5.92
C ALA A 131 13.01 -8.54 -4.99
N CYS A 132 12.79 -8.54 -3.66
CA CYS A 132 13.74 -8.96 -2.64
C CYS A 132 15.12 -8.32 -2.82
N GLY A 133 15.19 -6.98 -2.76
CA GLY A 133 16.42 -6.23 -3.00
C GLY A 133 17.00 -6.40 -4.42
N GLY A 134 16.17 -6.75 -5.40
CA GLY A 134 16.57 -6.94 -6.80
C GLY A 134 17.07 -8.35 -7.14
N VAL A 135 17.02 -9.28 -6.18
CA VAL A 135 17.37 -10.70 -6.39
C VAL A 135 16.36 -11.37 -7.33
N ARG A 136 15.08 -11.00 -7.25
CA ARG A 136 14.07 -11.39 -8.23
C ARG A 136 13.79 -10.24 -9.19
N LYS A 137 13.69 -10.56 -10.49
CA LYS A 137 13.35 -9.61 -11.54
C LYS A 137 12.22 -10.16 -12.39
N PRO A 138 11.13 -9.41 -12.60
CA PRO A 138 10.08 -9.84 -13.49
C PRO A 138 10.57 -9.76 -14.94
N ALA A 139 10.24 -10.76 -15.76
CA ALA A 139 10.59 -10.80 -17.17
C ALA A 139 9.61 -9.95 -18.01
N LEU A 140 9.55 -8.65 -17.74
CA LEU A 140 8.59 -7.72 -18.35
C LEU A 140 9.31 -6.62 -19.16
N PRO A 141 8.70 -6.09 -20.24
CA PRO A 141 9.24 -4.97 -21.01
C PRO A 141 9.18 -3.62 -20.26
N VAL A 142 8.56 -3.59 -19.08
CA VAL A 142 8.40 -2.43 -18.21
C VAL A 142 9.07 -2.68 -16.86
N ASP A 143 9.67 -1.66 -16.27
CA ASP A 143 10.33 -1.76 -14.97
C ASP A 143 9.32 -1.54 -13.84
N LEU A 144 8.58 -2.61 -13.54
CA LEU A 144 7.56 -2.61 -12.50
C LEU A 144 8.15 -2.33 -11.10
N VAL A 145 9.39 -2.75 -10.85
CA VAL A 145 10.05 -2.59 -9.55
C VAL A 145 10.36 -1.12 -9.31
N THR A 146 10.99 -0.45 -10.29
CA THR A 146 11.27 0.99 -10.18
C THR A 146 10.00 1.82 -10.04
N LEU A 147 8.92 1.46 -10.75
CA LEU A 147 7.61 2.12 -10.57
C LEU A 147 7.06 1.95 -9.16
N ALA A 148 7.18 0.75 -8.57
CA ALA A 148 6.78 0.50 -7.19
C ALA A 148 7.61 1.31 -6.18
N GLU A 149 8.94 1.38 -6.35
CA GLU A 149 9.82 2.22 -5.53
C GLU A 149 9.43 3.70 -5.60
N ASN A 150 9.19 4.22 -6.81
CA ASN A 150 8.76 5.59 -7.03
C ASN A 150 7.40 5.87 -6.36
N THR A 151 6.46 4.92 -6.44
CA THR A 151 5.17 5.04 -5.77
C THR A 151 5.31 5.01 -4.25
N ILE A 152 6.15 4.14 -3.70
CA ILE A 152 6.46 4.12 -2.26
C ILE A 152 7.01 5.48 -1.84
N SER A 153 8.00 6.01 -2.57
CA SER A 153 8.63 7.29 -2.26
C SER A 153 7.65 8.47 -2.33
N ARG A 154 6.87 8.54 -3.40
CA ARG A 154 5.87 9.60 -3.62
C ARG A 154 4.77 9.57 -2.56
N LEU A 155 4.19 8.39 -2.29
CA LEU A 155 3.13 8.25 -1.28
C LEU A 155 3.67 8.41 0.14
N GLY A 156 4.89 7.95 0.40
CA GLY A 156 5.59 8.12 1.67
C GLY A 156 5.78 9.59 2.04
N ALA A 157 6.15 10.42 1.06
CA ALA A 157 6.25 11.87 1.21
C ALA A 157 4.87 12.54 1.30
N SER A 158 3.95 12.25 0.35
CA SER A 158 2.67 12.96 0.28
C SER A 158 1.79 12.72 1.51
N ARG A 159 1.80 11.50 2.06
CA ARG A 159 1.00 11.14 3.24
C ARG A 159 1.56 11.72 4.55
N ARG A 160 2.79 12.23 4.54
CA ARG A 160 3.43 12.89 5.69
C ARG A 160 3.53 14.40 5.55
N MET A 161 2.99 14.97 4.47
CA MET A 161 2.85 16.41 4.37
C MET A 161 1.91 16.89 5.49
N ARG A 162 2.43 17.79 6.34
CA ARG A 162 1.66 18.36 7.44
C ARG A 162 0.61 19.33 6.86
N PRO A 163 -0.65 19.26 7.29
CA PRO A 163 -1.63 20.25 6.89
C PRO A 163 -1.23 21.61 7.46
N ASP A 164 -1.52 22.67 6.72
CA ASP A 164 -1.40 24.02 7.24
C ASP A 164 -2.61 24.33 8.12
N LEU A 165 -2.42 24.22 9.43
CA LEU A 165 -3.48 24.43 10.42
C LEU A 165 -3.89 25.91 10.52
N SER A 166 -3.11 26.84 9.99
CA SER A 166 -3.47 28.27 9.99
C SER A 166 -4.67 28.59 9.09
N ASN A 167 -5.00 27.69 8.15
CA ASN A 167 -6.14 27.82 7.25
C ASN A 167 -7.41 27.14 7.76
N ILE A 168 -7.40 26.57 8.96
CA ILE A 168 -8.62 26.01 9.57
C ILE A 168 -9.40 27.16 10.17
N ASP A 169 -10.35 27.69 9.40
CA ASP A 169 -11.33 28.67 9.85
C ASP A 169 -12.74 28.09 9.72
N ILE A 170 -13.46 28.05 10.83
CA ILE A 170 -14.87 27.65 10.85
C ILE A 170 -15.68 28.94 10.94
N THR A 171 -16.03 29.47 9.77
CA THR A 171 -16.89 30.65 9.68
C THR A 171 -18.30 30.30 10.17
N ALA A 172 -18.95 31.24 10.86
CA ALA A 172 -20.35 31.09 11.22
C ALA A 172 -21.19 30.80 9.95
N PRO A 173 -22.15 29.85 10.02
CA PRO A 173 -23.02 29.58 8.88
C PRO A 173 -23.84 30.84 8.57
N GLU A 174 -24.02 31.11 7.28
CA GLU A 174 -24.92 32.17 6.83
C GLU A 174 -26.36 31.71 7.09
N PHE A 175 -27.04 32.37 8.02
CA PHE A 175 -28.41 32.04 8.41
C PHE A 175 -29.39 32.94 7.66
N ALA A 176 -29.75 32.53 6.44
CA ALA A 176 -30.69 33.27 5.58
C ALA A 176 -32.13 32.77 5.78
N PHE A 177 -32.64 32.84 7.02
CA PHE A 177 -34.06 32.57 7.29
C PHE A 177 -34.87 33.86 7.20
N GLU A 178 -35.79 33.91 6.24
CA GLU A 178 -36.79 34.97 6.16
C GLU A 178 -38.16 34.38 6.46
N PRO A 179 -38.81 34.77 7.57
CA PRO A 179 -40.10 34.19 7.93
C PRO A 179 -41.20 34.72 6.99
N ASP A 180 -41.87 33.81 6.28
CA ASP A 180 -43.04 34.13 5.45
C ASP A 180 -44.34 33.95 6.24
N PHE A 181 -44.99 35.07 6.59
CA PHE A 181 -46.27 35.07 7.29
C PHE A 181 -47.49 35.24 6.35
N SER A 182 -47.31 35.19 5.03
CA SER A 182 -48.36 35.46 4.05
C SER A 182 -49.63 34.62 4.21
N ASN A 183 -49.48 33.39 4.72
CA ASN A 183 -50.58 32.44 4.95
C ASN A 183 -51.06 32.35 6.41
N VAL A 184 -50.52 33.20 7.31
CA VAL A 184 -50.82 33.15 8.74
C VAL A 184 -52.08 33.93 9.08
N GLN A 185 -53.01 33.28 9.79
CA GLN A 185 -54.26 33.91 10.24
C GLN A 185 -54.23 34.20 11.73
N HIS A 186 -54.78 35.36 12.12
CA HIS A 186 -54.87 35.73 13.53
C HIS A 186 -55.78 34.75 14.28
N ASN A 187 -55.34 34.28 15.45
CA ASN A 187 -56.04 33.31 16.31
C ASN A 187 -56.25 31.90 15.71
N VAL A 188 -55.50 31.52 14.67
CA VAL A 188 -55.50 30.15 14.13
C VAL A 188 -54.09 29.54 14.25
N PRO A 189 -53.72 28.95 15.40
CA PRO A 189 -52.37 28.45 15.66
C PRO A 189 -51.83 27.45 14.62
N SER A 190 -52.71 26.68 13.97
CA SER A 190 -52.31 25.70 12.94
C SER A 190 -51.70 26.34 11.70
N THR A 191 -51.95 27.63 11.43
CA THR A 191 -51.38 28.34 10.26
C THR A 191 -49.90 28.70 10.44
N TYR A 192 -49.34 28.59 11.66
CA TYR A 192 -47.92 28.82 11.93
C TYR A 192 -47.03 27.61 11.61
N LYS A 193 -47.62 26.45 11.33
CA LYS A 193 -46.88 25.19 11.16
C LYS A 193 -45.81 25.32 10.07
N ASP A 194 -46.16 25.86 8.92
CA ASP A 194 -45.24 25.95 7.76
C ASP A 194 -44.05 26.88 8.06
N VAL A 195 -44.26 27.95 8.83
CA VAL A 195 -43.19 28.85 9.30
C VAL A 195 -42.21 28.12 10.22
N PHE A 196 -42.73 27.31 11.15
CA PHE A 196 -41.89 26.52 12.06
C PHE A 196 -41.20 25.35 11.36
N ASP A 197 -41.86 24.70 10.40
CA ASP A 197 -41.27 23.62 9.60
C ASP A 197 -40.09 24.18 8.77
N HIS A 198 -40.29 25.32 8.09
CA HIS A 198 -39.22 25.98 7.31
C HIS A 198 -38.07 26.49 8.19
N PHE A 199 -38.38 27.03 9.37
CA PHE A 199 -37.35 27.39 10.37
C PHE A 199 -36.55 26.17 10.80
N THR A 200 -37.23 25.06 11.11
CA THR A 200 -36.60 23.81 11.54
C THR A 200 -35.69 23.23 10.45
N GLU A 201 -36.13 23.26 9.20
CA GLU A 201 -35.34 22.84 8.04
C GLU A 201 -34.08 23.70 7.87
N THR A 202 -34.24 25.04 7.85
CA THR A 202 -33.13 25.99 7.69
C THR A 202 -32.09 25.85 8.81
N VAL A 203 -32.54 25.72 10.07
CA VAL A 203 -31.66 25.46 11.22
C VAL A 203 -31.00 24.09 11.09
N GLY A 204 -31.75 23.07 10.65
CA GLY A 204 -31.24 21.72 10.45
C GLY A 204 -30.11 21.66 9.43
N GLU A 205 -30.27 22.33 8.30
CA GLU A 205 -29.24 22.43 7.24
C GLU A 205 -28.00 23.20 7.72
N ALA A 206 -28.19 24.36 8.36
CA ALA A 206 -27.09 25.15 8.90
C ALA A 206 -26.29 24.39 9.97
N LEU A 207 -26.99 23.64 10.83
CA LEU A 207 -26.35 22.79 11.84
C LEU A 207 -25.61 21.62 11.19
N ALA A 208 -26.20 20.97 10.18
CA ALA A 208 -25.56 19.87 9.45
C ALA A 208 -24.28 20.32 8.74
N ASP A 209 -24.29 21.49 8.09
CA ASP A 209 -23.10 22.10 7.47
C ASP A 209 -22.03 22.42 8.52
N LEU A 210 -22.41 23.04 9.63
CA LEU A 210 -21.49 23.37 10.73
C LEU A 210 -20.83 22.11 11.31
N VAL A 211 -21.62 21.06 11.57
CA VAL A 211 -21.11 19.76 12.05
C VAL A 211 -20.17 19.14 11.00
N GLY A 212 -20.50 19.23 9.72
CA GLY A 212 -19.64 18.77 8.63
C GLY A 212 -18.29 19.49 8.57
N LYS A 213 -18.28 20.81 8.70
CA LYS A 213 -17.06 21.64 8.75
C LYS A 213 -16.23 21.34 10.00
N PHE A 214 -16.88 21.18 11.15
CA PHE A 214 -16.21 20.82 12.39
C PHE A 214 -15.55 19.44 12.30
N ASN A 215 -16.26 18.43 11.79
CA ASN A 215 -15.71 17.08 11.60
C ASN A 215 -14.49 17.08 10.69
N LYS A 216 -14.52 17.78 9.54
CA LYS A 216 -13.36 17.92 8.64
C LYS A 216 -12.15 18.60 9.31
N SER A 217 -12.41 19.57 10.18
CA SER A 217 -11.36 20.26 10.95
C SER A 217 -10.73 19.35 11.98
N ILE A 218 -11.55 18.59 12.72
CA ILE A 218 -11.08 17.57 13.67
C ILE A 218 -10.30 16.46 12.96
N GLU A 219 -10.78 15.98 11.81
CA GLU A 219 -10.05 15.00 10.99
C GLU A 219 -8.65 15.51 10.60
N SER A 220 -8.55 16.78 10.19
CA SER A 220 -7.27 17.41 9.85
C SER A 220 -6.32 17.49 11.06
N LEU A 221 -6.84 17.81 12.24
CA LEU A 221 -6.05 17.85 13.49
C LEU A 221 -5.61 16.45 13.93
N VAL A 222 -6.50 15.45 13.86
CA VAL A 222 -6.20 14.06 14.18
C VAL A 222 -5.12 13.52 13.25
N ASP A 223 -5.21 13.80 11.95
CA ASP A 223 -4.21 13.37 10.98
C ASP A 223 -2.87 14.10 11.14
N ALA A 224 -2.87 15.37 11.55
CA ALA A 224 -1.65 16.08 11.94
C ALA A 224 -0.99 15.45 13.17
N GLY A 225 -1.79 15.10 14.18
CA GLY A 225 -1.34 14.41 15.39
C GLY A 225 -0.68 13.06 15.09
N LYS A 226 -1.36 12.20 14.31
CA LYS A 226 -0.80 10.89 13.90
C LYS A 226 0.56 11.01 13.21
N LYS A 227 0.74 12.01 12.33
CA LYS A 227 2.01 12.26 11.65
C LYS A 227 3.09 12.70 12.64
N ALA A 228 2.76 13.60 13.55
CA ALA A 228 3.69 14.08 14.56
C ALA A 228 4.10 12.97 15.53
N ASP A 229 3.16 12.13 15.96
CA ASP A 229 3.43 10.99 16.85
C ASP A 229 4.36 9.97 16.19
N GLU A 230 4.08 9.57 14.93
CA GLU A 230 4.96 8.67 14.18
C GLU A 230 6.38 9.25 14.05
N GLU A 231 6.51 10.51 13.66
CA GLU A 231 7.81 11.17 13.51
C GLU A 231 8.57 11.25 14.84
N LEU A 232 7.87 11.61 15.93
CA LEU A 232 8.44 11.72 17.27
C LEU A 232 8.90 10.36 17.79
N ASP A 233 8.11 9.30 17.58
CA ASP A 233 8.45 7.94 17.98
C ASP A 233 9.70 7.44 17.24
N LEU A 234 9.77 7.64 15.92
CA LEU A 234 10.92 7.26 15.11
C LEU A 234 12.20 8.03 15.53
N LEU A 235 12.07 9.34 15.80
CA LEU A 235 13.17 10.17 16.30
C LEU A 235 13.60 9.77 17.70
N SER A 236 12.65 9.51 18.59
CA SER A 236 12.92 9.07 19.96
C SER A 236 13.64 7.72 19.98
N TRP A 237 13.26 6.80 19.10
CA TRP A 237 13.92 5.51 18.94
C TRP A 237 15.39 5.67 18.50
N VAL A 238 15.66 6.50 17.48
CA VAL A 238 17.03 6.66 16.97
C VAL A 238 17.93 7.43 17.94
N LEU A 239 17.39 8.45 18.62
CA LEU A 239 18.13 9.25 19.62
C LEU A 239 18.33 8.49 20.92
N GLY A 240 17.34 7.71 21.35
CA GLY A 240 17.41 6.87 22.55
C GLY A 240 18.32 5.66 22.40
N GLN A 241 18.68 5.28 21.17
CA GLN A 241 19.60 4.20 20.83
C GLN A 241 19.28 2.87 21.54
N ARG A 242 18.00 2.56 21.68
CA ARG A 242 17.52 1.37 22.40
C ARG A 242 16.43 0.68 21.60
N SER A 243 16.60 -0.62 21.42
CA SER A 243 15.64 -1.47 20.72
C SER A 243 14.37 -1.70 21.55
N LEU A 244 13.24 -1.94 20.89
CA LEU A 244 11.94 -2.09 21.53
C LEU A 244 11.72 -3.52 22.05
N LEU A 245 11.98 -4.53 21.21
CA LEU A 245 11.73 -5.93 21.57
C LEU A 245 12.81 -6.53 22.49
N PRO A 246 14.11 -6.51 22.12
CA PRO A 246 15.16 -7.02 23.01
C PRO A 246 15.39 -6.09 24.21
N LYS A 247 14.93 -4.83 24.15
CA LYS A 247 15.20 -3.80 25.17
C LYS A 247 16.69 -3.64 25.45
N HIS A 248 17.53 -3.83 24.43
CA HIS A 248 18.97 -3.63 24.51
C HIS A 248 19.39 -2.33 23.83
N ALA A 249 20.48 -1.72 24.31
CA ALA A 249 21.12 -0.62 23.60
C ALA A 249 21.59 -1.07 22.21
N PHE A 250 21.58 -0.18 21.21
CA PHE A 250 21.99 -0.50 19.83
C PHE A 250 23.41 -1.05 19.75
N ALA A 251 24.30 -0.61 20.64
CA ALA A 251 25.67 -1.11 20.73
C ALA A 251 25.77 -2.56 21.23
N ALA A 252 24.80 -3.02 22.02
CA ALA A 252 24.77 -4.37 22.59
C ALA A 252 24.14 -5.41 21.65
N ILE A 253 23.52 -4.98 20.54
CA ILE A 253 22.91 -5.89 19.56
C ILE A 253 23.97 -6.34 18.57
N PRO A 254 24.16 -7.66 18.37
CA PRO A 254 25.10 -8.19 17.39
C PRO A 254 24.84 -7.64 15.99
N VAL A 255 25.92 -7.29 15.27
CA VAL A 255 25.85 -6.60 13.97
C VAL A 255 24.95 -7.33 12.96
N ILE A 256 24.94 -8.66 13.01
CA ILE A 256 24.20 -9.51 12.08
C ILE A 256 22.68 -9.58 12.38
N GLU A 257 22.28 -9.32 13.62
CA GLU A 257 20.87 -9.24 14.04
C GLU A 257 20.26 -7.87 13.75
N LYS A 258 21.09 -6.81 13.77
CA LYS A 258 20.64 -5.42 13.64
C LYS A 258 19.68 -5.17 12.46
N PRO A 259 19.90 -5.72 11.25
CA PRO A 259 18.98 -5.50 10.14
C PRO A 259 17.53 -5.89 10.46
N LEU A 260 17.32 -7.07 11.04
CA LEU A 260 15.98 -7.56 11.34
C LEU A 260 15.39 -6.88 12.58
N VAL A 261 16.19 -6.71 13.63
CA VAL A 261 15.76 -6.06 14.89
C VAL A 261 15.32 -4.62 14.65
N PHE A 262 16.15 -3.83 13.95
CA PHE A 262 15.85 -2.40 13.76
C PHE A 262 14.74 -2.17 12.75
N ALA A 263 14.67 -2.96 11.69
CA ALA A 263 13.56 -2.92 10.75
C ALA A 263 12.22 -3.23 11.44
N ARG A 264 12.20 -4.22 12.34
CA ARG A 264 11.00 -4.56 13.13
C ARG A 264 10.58 -3.44 14.05
N ASP A 265 11.54 -2.81 14.73
CA ASP A 265 11.26 -1.69 15.62
C ASP A 265 10.71 -0.49 14.84
N LEU A 266 11.40 -0.07 13.77
CA LEU A 266 10.93 1.02 12.90
C LEU A 266 9.56 0.72 12.31
N ALA A 267 9.32 -0.52 11.85
CA ALA A 267 8.01 -0.90 11.35
C ALA A 267 6.97 -0.77 12.46
N SER A 268 7.24 -1.22 13.69
CA SER A 268 6.33 -1.11 14.84
C SER A 268 5.96 0.33 15.19
N LEU A 269 6.87 1.28 14.96
CA LEU A 269 6.62 2.70 15.15
C LEU A 269 5.97 3.38 13.94
N THR A 270 5.96 2.72 12.77
CA THR A 270 5.33 3.25 11.56
C THR A 270 3.82 2.98 11.59
N THR A 271 3.03 4.04 11.62
CA THR A 271 1.56 4.01 11.60
C THR A 271 0.99 4.39 10.23
N ILE A 272 1.77 5.07 9.38
CA ILE A 272 1.39 5.56 8.06
C ILE A 272 2.12 4.76 6.97
N SER A 273 1.41 3.89 6.25
CA SER A 273 1.97 3.17 5.09
C SER A 273 2.24 4.13 3.91
N PRO A 274 3.31 3.95 3.10
CA PRO A 274 4.27 2.84 3.05
C PRO A 274 5.54 3.02 3.91
N GLY A 275 5.54 3.91 4.90
CA GLY A 275 6.75 4.30 5.63
C GLY A 275 7.39 5.58 5.09
N PRO A 276 8.27 6.24 5.87
CA PRO A 276 8.88 7.50 5.47
C PRO A 276 10.10 7.27 4.59
N ASN A 277 10.38 8.21 3.68
CA ASN A 277 11.57 8.18 2.81
C ASN A 277 12.89 8.30 3.59
N SER A 278 12.84 8.79 4.83
CA SER A 278 13.99 8.89 5.73
C SER A 278 14.38 7.56 6.39
N MET A 279 13.63 6.47 6.17
CA MET A 279 13.88 5.18 6.80
C MET A 279 15.33 4.67 6.61
N PRO A 280 15.93 4.68 5.40
CA PRO A 280 17.34 4.29 5.25
C PRO A 280 18.32 5.18 6.02
N ALA A 281 18.01 6.48 6.16
CA ALA A 281 18.81 7.41 6.94
C ALA A 281 18.68 7.14 8.44
N LEU A 282 17.49 6.80 8.95
CA LEU A 282 17.28 6.40 10.34
C LEU A 282 18.05 5.10 10.66
N LEU A 283 18.00 4.10 9.78
CA LEU A 283 18.79 2.87 9.91
C LEU A 283 20.30 3.15 9.91
N SER A 284 20.76 4.04 9.02
CA SER A 284 22.16 4.44 8.97
C SER A 284 22.60 5.12 10.27
N ARG A 285 21.78 6.03 10.80
CA ARG A 285 22.01 6.70 12.10
C ARG A 285 22.00 5.73 13.28
N ALA A 286 21.19 4.67 13.21
CA ALA A 286 21.20 3.59 14.19
C ALA A 286 22.45 2.68 14.09
N GLY A 287 23.29 2.86 13.07
CA GLY A 287 24.57 2.17 12.92
C GLY A 287 24.56 1.01 11.91
N LEU A 288 23.55 0.90 11.04
CA LEU A 288 23.60 -0.01 9.89
C LEU A 288 24.46 0.57 8.78
N LYS A 289 25.22 -0.30 8.11
CA LYS A 289 26.08 0.09 6.99
C LYS A 289 25.31 -0.02 5.68
N ALA A 290 25.47 0.98 4.82
CA ALA A 290 24.98 0.94 3.44
C ALA A 290 25.79 -0.02 2.56
N THR A 291 27.03 -0.34 2.98
CA THR A 291 27.96 -1.22 2.29
C THR A 291 28.14 -2.54 3.05
N GLY A 292 28.63 -3.57 2.35
CA GLY A 292 28.85 -4.90 2.88
C GLY A 292 27.87 -5.91 2.33
N GLN A 293 28.07 -7.17 2.69
CA GLN A 293 27.25 -8.29 2.25
C GLN A 293 26.79 -9.08 3.46
N THR A 294 25.48 -9.14 3.65
CA THR A 294 24.82 -9.97 4.66
C THR A 294 23.96 -10.97 3.93
N LYS A 295 24.14 -12.26 4.22
CA LYS A 295 23.23 -13.30 3.74
C LYS A 295 21.94 -13.24 4.55
N ILE A 296 20.81 -13.44 3.88
CA ILE A 296 19.50 -13.52 4.55
C ILE A 296 19.52 -14.63 5.62
N ALA A 297 20.07 -15.79 5.25
CA ALA A 297 20.24 -16.94 6.13
C ALA A 297 20.96 -16.61 7.45
N ASP A 298 22.09 -15.91 7.37
CA ASP A 298 22.89 -15.62 8.56
C ASP A 298 22.13 -14.68 9.51
N ALA A 299 21.43 -13.67 8.98
CA ALA A 299 20.63 -12.75 9.79
C ALA A 299 19.40 -13.45 10.41
N VAL A 300 18.74 -14.32 9.65
CA VAL A 300 17.60 -15.13 10.12
C VAL A 300 18.03 -16.10 11.21
N ASN A 301 19.19 -16.75 11.09
CA ASN A 301 19.70 -17.66 12.10
C ASN A 301 20.20 -16.94 13.37
N ALA A 302 20.64 -15.69 13.25
CA ALA A 302 21.20 -14.95 14.38
C ALA A 302 20.16 -14.46 15.40
N VAL A 303 18.91 -14.24 15.01
CA VAL A 303 17.87 -13.82 15.95
C VAL A 303 17.41 -14.99 16.84
N SER A 304 16.98 -14.70 18.07
CA SER A 304 16.51 -15.71 19.02
C SER A 304 15.12 -16.26 18.66
N ASP A 305 14.76 -17.40 19.25
CA ASP A 305 13.46 -18.04 19.03
C ASP A 305 12.30 -17.22 19.62
N ASP A 306 12.52 -16.59 20.79
CA ASP A 306 11.57 -15.66 21.39
C ASP A 306 11.33 -14.44 20.50
N TRP A 307 12.41 -13.89 19.93
CA TRP A 307 12.32 -12.77 19.00
C TRP A 307 11.57 -13.18 17.73
N THR A 308 11.90 -14.35 17.17
CA THR A 308 11.27 -14.90 15.97
C THR A 308 9.77 -15.11 16.17
N SER A 309 9.38 -15.72 17.30
CA SER A 309 7.98 -15.94 17.65
C SER A 309 7.20 -14.62 17.79
N ALA A 310 7.83 -13.61 18.38
CA ALA A 310 7.24 -12.28 18.50
C ALA A 310 7.15 -11.55 17.15
N ALA A 311 8.12 -11.74 16.25
CA ALA A 311 8.13 -11.16 14.90
C ALA A 311 7.07 -11.80 13.99
N LEU A 312 6.76 -13.09 14.17
CA LEU A 312 5.79 -13.83 13.37
C LEU A 312 4.35 -13.81 13.92
N LYS A 313 4.15 -13.25 15.12
CA LYS A 313 2.86 -13.29 15.81
C LYS A 313 1.74 -12.70 14.93
N ALA A 314 0.72 -13.53 14.67
CA ALA A 314 -0.46 -13.21 13.85
C ALA A 314 -0.17 -12.84 12.38
N LEU A 315 1.03 -13.10 11.88
CA LEU A 315 1.38 -12.91 10.47
C LEU A 315 1.22 -14.22 9.70
N LYS A 316 0.92 -14.12 8.41
CA LYS A 316 0.90 -15.24 7.47
C LYS A 316 1.89 -14.96 6.35
N PRO A 317 3.19 -15.25 6.56
CA PRO A 317 4.22 -14.94 5.55
C PRO A 317 4.00 -15.74 4.26
N SER A 318 4.03 -15.04 3.14
CA SER A 318 4.11 -15.64 1.81
C SER A 318 5.58 -15.87 1.41
N PRO A 319 5.90 -17.00 0.75
CA PRO A 319 7.22 -17.22 0.15
C PRO A 319 7.55 -16.21 -0.97
N VAL A 320 6.55 -15.56 -1.56
CA VAL A 320 6.73 -14.64 -2.69
C VAL A 320 6.84 -13.20 -2.21
N THR A 321 5.81 -12.65 -1.56
CA THR A 321 5.84 -11.23 -1.16
C THR A 321 6.53 -10.97 0.17
N SER A 322 6.83 -11.98 0.97
CA SER A 322 7.52 -11.81 2.25
C SER A 322 8.59 -12.88 2.48
N PRO A 323 9.58 -12.99 1.58
CA PRO A 323 10.56 -14.07 1.60
C PRO A 323 11.41 -14.10 2.88
N VAL A 324 11.68 -12.95 3.53
CA VAL A 324 12.46 -12.93 4.78
C VAL A 324 11.60 -13.37 5.97
N HIS A 325 10.34 -12.95 6.07
CA HIS A 325 9.42 -13.51 7.07
C HIS A 325 9.15 -14.99 6.84
N PHE A 326 9.07 -15.43 5.58
CA PHE A 326 8.93 -16.85 5.27
C PHE A 326 10.18 -17.64 5.68
N ALA A 327 11.39 -17.06 5.56
CA ALA A 327 12.60 -17.66 6.11
C ALA A 327 12.52 -17.85 7.64
N LEU A 328 12.05 -16.83 8.38
CA LEU A 328 11.82 -16.93 9.83
C LEU A 328 10.81 -18.02 10.18
N LEU A 329 9.72 -18.15 9.41
CA LEU A 329 8.73 -19.21 9.60
C LEU A 329 9.36 -20.60 9.42
N ARG A 330 10.14 -20.80 8.35
CA ARG A 330 10.81 -22.09 8.10
C ARG A 330 11.86 -22.39 9.17
N ARG A 331 12.62 -21.38 9.63
CA ARG A 331 13.54 -21.51 10.77
C ARG A 331 12.80 -21.92 12.04
N GLN A 332 11.63 -21.36 12.31
CA GLN A 332 10.83 -21.73 13.48
C GLN A 332 10.32 -23.19 13.40
N GLU A 333 9.96 -23.66 12.20
CA GLU A 333 9.49 -25.03 11.98
C GLU A 333 10.58 -26.10 12.10
N THR A 334 11.80 -25.81 11.63
CA THR A 334 12.89 -26.81 11.57
C THR A 334 13.98 -26.61 12.62
N GLY A 335 13.95 -25.51 13.35
CA GLY A 335 15.04 -25.05 14.21
C GLY A 335 16.10 -24.22 13.47
N ALA A 336 16.96 -23.54 14.24
CA ALA A 336 18.07 -22.75 13.75
C ALA A 336 19.14 -23.61 13.05
N GLY A 337 19.84 -23.02 12.07
CA GLY A 337 20.89 -23.69 11.29
C GLY A 337 20.51 -23.83 9.82
N GLU A 338 21.07 -24.83 9.13
CA GLU A 338 20.96 -24.98 7.67
C GLU A 338 19.70 -25.76 7.22
N GLY A 339 18.98 -26.40 8.15
CA GLY A 339 17.90 -27.35 7.84
C GLY A 339 16.73 -26.77 7.03
N TRP A 340 16.46 -25.47 7.16
CA TRP A 340 15.40 -24.79 6.41
C TRP A 340 15.85 -24.20 5.07
N HIS A 341 17.16 -24.07 4.82
CA HIS A 341 17.70 -23.32 3.69
C HIS A 341 17.28 -23.90 2.33
N ALA A 342 17.41 -25.22 2.17
CA ALA A 342 17.07 -25.90 0.91
C ALA A 342 15.58 -25.77 0.58
N GLY A 343 14.70 -25.96 1.58
CA GLY A 343 13.26 -25.81 1.41
C GLY A 343 12.85 -24.37 1.10
N TRP A 344 13.44 -23.39 1.80
CA TRP A 344 13.21 -21.98 1.51
C TRP A 344 13.67 -21.58 0.10
N THR A 345 14.88 -21.99 -0.30
CA THR A 345 15.43 -21.72 -1.65
C THR A 345 14.52 -22.31 -2.73
N ALA A 346 14.10 -23.57 -2.56
CA ALA A 346 13.27 -24.27 -3.54
C ALA A 346 11.89 -23.62 -3.73
N ILE A 347 11.25 -23.16 -2.64
CA ILE A 347 9.91 -22.55 -2.69
C ILE A 347 9.98 -21.10 -3.16
N THR A 348 10.94 -20.32 -2.65
CA THR A 348 11.04 -18.88 -2.95
C THR A 348 11.72 -18.58 -4.29
N GLY A 349 12.48 -19.52 -4.83
CA GLY A 349 13.35 -19.32 -5.99
C GLY A 349 14.53 -18.39 -5.72
N ILE A 350 14.79 -18.01 -4.46
CA ILE A 350 15.91 -17.16 -4.08
C ILE A 350 17.10 -18.05 -3.72
N ASN A 351 18.28 -17.72 -4.26
CA ASN A 351 19.52 -18.43 -3.92
C ASN A 351 19.83 -18.29 -2.42
N GLY A 352 20.04 -19.40 -1.71
CA GLY A 352 20.45 -19.43 -0.29
C GLY A 352 21.71 -18.61 0.04
N ALA A 353 22.58 -18.39 -0.96
CA ALA A 353 23.77 -17.55 -0.84
C ALA A 353 23.53 -16.08 -1.25
N ALA A 354 22.30 -15.68 -1.56
CA ALA A 354 21.98 -14.30 -1.90
C ALA A 354 22.38 -13.36 -0.76
N THR A 355 23.11 -12.30 -1.11
CA THR A 355 23.57 -11.28 -0.18
C THR A 355 23.00 -9.93 -0.56
N MET A 356 22.84 -9.08 0.43
CA MET A 356 22.48 -7.67 0.26
C MET A 356 23.18 -6.84 1.33
N SER A 357 23.18 -5.52 1.17
CA SER A 357 23.72 -4.66 2.24
C SER A 357 22.86 -4.73 3.49
N PRO A 358 23.41 -4.47 4.69
CA PRO A 358 22.63 -4.45 5.93
C PRO A 358 21.41 -3.53 5.87
N ILE A 359 21.54 -2.34 5.26
CA ILE A 359 20.40 -1.43 5.06
C ILE A 359 19.38 -2.02 4.09
N ALA A 360 19.79 -2.63 2.98
CA ALA A 360 18.86 -3.24 2.04
C ALA A 360 18.07 -4.41 2.67
N LEU A 361 18.71 -5.21 3.53
CA LEU A 361 18.03 -6.28 4.27
C LEU A 361 17.02 -5.73 5.28
N ALA A 362 17.41 -4.69 6.01
CA ALA A 362 16.51 -4.02 6.93
C ALA A 362 15.33 -3.38 6.20
N GLU A 363 15.56 -2.73 5.07
CA GLU A 363 14.52 -2.15 4.23
C GLU A 363 13.56 -3.21 3.68
N GLN A 364 14.10 -4.32 3.16
CA GLN A 364 13.31 -5.46 2.73
C GLN A 364 12.41 -5.96 3.87
N PHE A 365 12.99 -6.24 5.03
CA PHE A 365 12.23 -6.76 6.17
C PHE A 365 11.19 -5.77 6.70
N TYR A 366 11.54 -4.48 6.77
CA TYR A 366 10.64 -3.39 7.15
C TYR A 366 9.40 -3.35 6.24
N ARG A 367 9.62 -3.38 4.93
CA ARG A 367 8.55 -3.34 3.93
C ARG A 367 7.68 -4.59 3.97
N GLU A 368 8.26 -5.76 4.22
CA GLU A 368 7.50 -6.99 4.43
C GLU A 368 6.56 -6.88 5.63
N ILE A 369 7.00 -6.28 6.75
CA ILE A 369 6.12 -6.03 7.90
C ILE A 369 4.97 -5.10 7.52
N LEU A 370 5.26 -4.01 6.80
CA LEU A 370 4.23 -3.08 6.36
C LEU A 370 3.27 -3.68 5.34
N TRP A 371 3.71 -4.66 4.56
CA TRP A 371 2.85 -5.43 3.66
C TRP A 371 1.93 -6.38 4.43
N LEU A 372 2.45 -7.08 5.44
CA LEU A 372 1.72 -8.12 6.19
C LEU A 372 0.72 -7.59 7.23
N ARG A 373 0.82 -6.33 7.63
CA ARG A 373 -0.18 -5.63 8.46
C ARG A 373 -1.41 -5.24 7.65
#